data_AF-A0A4U7DK60-F1
#
_entry.id   AF-A0A4U7DK60-F1
#
_cell.length_a   1.000
_cell.length_b   1.000
_cell.length_c   1.000
_cell.angle_alpha   90.00
_cell.angle_beta   90.00
_cell.angle_gamma   90.00
#
_symmetry.space_group_name_H-M   'P 1'
#
loop_
_entity.id
_entity.type
_entity.pdbx_description
1 polymer ?
#
loop_
_entity_poly.entity_id
_entity_poly.type
_entity_poly.pdbx_seq_one_letter_code
_entity_poly.pdbx_strand_id
1 'polypeptide(L)'
;MSRLKTLGWYGGAGVAGAGMGTIGSWWSRRAAEAAVEVRPSLANVGWWDAFLANHLTDWLYFQFPTAMTAFTVAFTTFVFLVTAWLVING
;
A
#
# COMPACT_ATOMS: atom_id res chain seq x y z
N MET A 1 -18.50 -12.11 -22.38
CA MET A 1 -19.04 -11.03 -21.51
C MET A 1 -19.28 -9.77 -22.36
N SER A 2 -20.32 -8.96 -22.11
CA SER A 2 -20.53 -7.72 -22.89
C SER A 2 -19.55 -6.62 -22.48
N ARG A 3 -19.18 -5.72 -23.41
CA ARG A 3 -18.19 -4.63 -23.16
C ARG A 3 -18.52 -3.78 -21.93
N LEU A 4 -19.81 -3.49 -21.70
CA LEU A 4 -20.28 -2.72 -20.53
C LEU A 4 -20.02 -3.45 -19.21
N LYS A 5 -20.21 -4.77 -19.17
CA LYS A 5 -19.93 -5.57 -17.98
C LYS A 5 -18.42 -5.61 -17.69
N THR A 6 -17.60 -5.75 -18.72
CA THR A 6 -16.12 -5.72 -18.61
C THR A 6 -15.61 -4.38 -18.07
N LEU A 7 -16.14 -3.25 -18.56
CA LEU A 7 -15.80 -1.93 -18.02
C LEU A 7 -16.23 -1.76 -16.55
N GLY A 8 -17.41 -2.27 -16.19
CA GLY A 8 -17.87 -2.31 -14.80
C GLY A 8 -16.95 -3.10 -13.88
N TRP A 9 -16.42 -4.23 -14.34
CA TRP A 9 -15.44 -5.03 -13.60
C TRP A 9 -14.14 -4.28 -13.34
N TYR A 10 -13.55 -3.64 -14.36
CA TYR A 10 -12.32 -2.86 -14.17
C TYR A 10 -12.54 -1.64 -13.27
N GLY A 11 -13.68 -0.94 -13.44
CA GLY A 11 -14.03 0.18 -12.57
C GLY A 11 -14.19 -0.23 -11.10
N GLY A 12 -14.91 -1.33 -10.85
CA GLY A 12 -15.08 -1.89 -9.50
C GLY A 12 -13.76 -2.33 -8.88
N ALA A 13 -12.91 -3.01 -9.65
CA ALA A 13 -11.59 -3.43 -9.21
C ALA A 13 -10.68 -2.23 -8.86
N GLY A 14 -10.71 -1.18 -9.67
CA GLY A 14 -9.94 0.05 -9.40
C GLY A 14 -10.36 0.73 -8.09
N VAL A 15 -11.67 0.89 -7.88
CA VAL A 15 -12.21 1.49 -6.64
C VAL A 15 -11.90 0.63 -5.42
N ALA A 16 -12.08 -0.69 -5.52
CA ALA A 16 -11.78 -1.62 -4.42
C ALA A 16 -10.29 -1.60 -4.05
N GLY A 17 -9.40 -1.64 -5.05
CA GLY A 17 -7.96 -1.58 -4.83
C GLY A 17 -7.51 -0.26 -4.20
N ALA A 18 -8.07 0.88 -4.64
CA ALA A 18 -7.76 2.19 -4.07
C ALA A 18 -8.25 2.30 -2.61
N GLY A 19 -9.47 1.81 -2.33
CA GLY A 19 -10.03 1.78 -0.98
C GLY A 19 -9.19 0.94 -0.01
N MET A 20 -8.85 -0.29 -0.41
CA MET A 20 -8.01 -1.18 0.39
C MET A 20 -6.61 -0.62 0.63
N GLY A 21 -5.98 -0.02 -0.40
CA GLY A 21 -4.67 0.60 -0.25
C GLY A 21 -4.68 1.80 0.69
N THR A 22 -5.76 2.59 0.67
CA THR A 22 -5.93 3.74 1.57
C THR A 22 -6.02 3.29 3.02
N ILE A 23 -6.85 2.27 3.30
CA ILE A 23 -7.03 1.70 4.66
C ILE A 23 -5.72 1.06 5.14
N GLY A 24 -5.07 0.25 4.30
CA GLY A 24 -3.80 -0.40 4.63
C GLY A 24 -2.68 0.59 4.91
N SER A 25 -2.60 1.68 4.12
CA SER A 25 -1.64 2.76 4.37
C SER A 25 -1.90 3.46 5.69
N TRP A 26 -3.16 3.79 5.99
CA TRP A 26 -3.53 4.44 7.24
C TRP A 26 -3.14 3.60 8.45
N TRP A 27 -3.40 2.29 8.41
CA TRP A 27 -3.01 1.36 9.47
C TRP A 27 -1.48 1.29 9.63
N SER A 28 -0.75 1.13 8.53
CA SER A 28 0.71 1.01 8.54
C SER A 28 1.39 2.28 9.07
N ARG A 29 0.85 3.45 8.72
CA ARG A 29 1.31 4.72 9.28
C ARG A 29 1.15 4.78 10.79
N ARG A 30 0.01 4.33 11.33
CA ARG A 30 -0.23 4.30 12.78
C ARG A 30 0.71 3.32 13.49
N ALA A 31 0.97 2.16 12.87
CA ALA A 31 1.94 1.20 13.40
C ALA A 31 3.35 1.79 13.45
N ALA A 32 3.77 2.49 12.38
CA ALA A 32 5.06 3.17 12.32
C ALA A 32 5.21 4.27 13.38
N GLU A 33 4.19 5.12 13.55
CA GLU A 33 4.16 6.16 14.59
C GLU A 33 4.29 5.54 15.99
N ALA A 34 3.55 4.46 16.29
CA ALA A 34 3.63 3.77 17.56
C ALA A 34 4.98 3.07 17.80
N ALA A 35 5.59 2.50 16.76
CA ALA A 35 6.90 1.87 16.86
C ALA A 35 7.99 2.88 17.24
N VAL A 36 7.95 4.08 16.66
CA VAL A 36 8.86 5.18 16.99
C VAL A 36 8.59 5.73 18.39
N GLU A 37 7.33 5.80 18.83
CA GLU A 37 7.00 6.25 20.19
C GLU A 37 7.59 5.33 21.26
N VAL A 38 7.53 4.00 21.06
CA VAL A 38 8.10 3.01 21.99
C VAL A 38 9.63 2.95 21.89
N ARG A 39 10.20 3.19 20.70
CA ARG A 39 11.65 3.15 20.45
C ARG A 39 12.09 4.32 19.56
N PRO A 40 12.33 5.51 20.14
CA PRO A 40 12.67 6.70 19.37
C PRO A 40 13.94 6.59 18.52
N SER A 41 14.85 5.67 18.87
CA SER A 41 16.05 5.41 18.07
C SER A 41 15.75 4.90 16.67
N LEU A 42 14.62 4.24 16.44
CA LEU A 42 14.21 3.71 15.12
C LEU A 42 13.96 4.83 14.09
N ALA A 43 13.64 6.05 14.52
CA ALA A 43 13.45 7.17 13.62
C ALA A 43 14.78 7.74 13.08
N ASN A 44 15.89 7.50 13.77
CA ASN A 44 17.18 8.15 13.49
C ASN A 44 18.17 7.25 12.75
N VAL A 45 17.80 6.00 12.45
CA VAL A 45 18.65 5.08 11.71
C VAL A 45 18.56 5.33 10.19
N GLY A 46 19.60 4.96 9.46
CA GLY A 46 19.59 4.98 8.01
C GLY A 46 18.67 3.90 7.43
N TRP A 47 18.24 4.08 6.17
CA TRP A 47 17.35 3.12 5.49
C TRP A 47 17.94 1.70 5.41
N TRP A 48 19.27 1.58 5.29
CA TRP A 48 19.96 0.28 5.23
C TRP A 48 19.89 -0.45 6.57
N ASP A 49 20.10 0.25 7.68
CA ASP A 49 19.94 -0.32 9.02
C ASP A 49 18.49 -0.71 9.28
N ALA A 50 17.54 0.09 8.79
CA ALA A 50 16.12 -0.23 8.87
C ALA A 50 15.75 -1.52 8.11
N PHE A 51 16.38 -1.73 6.95
CA PHE A 51 16.26 -2.96 6.17
C PHE A 51 16.87 -4.16 6.91
N LEU A 52 18.11 -4.04 7.39
CA LEU A 52 18.79 -5.12 8.12
C LEU A 52 18.08 -5.49 9.43
N ALA A 53 17.47 -4.51 10.10
CA ALA A 53 16.69 -4.71 11.31
C ALA A 53 15.21 -5.05 11.06
N ASN A 54 14.84 -5.37 9.81
CA ASN A 54 13.49 -5.81 9.42
C ASN A 54 12.35 -4.86 9.85
N HIS A 55 12.57 -3.55 9.80
CA HIS A 55 11.56 -2.53 10.06
C HIS A 55 11.52 -1.45 8.96
N LEU A 56 12.02 -1.76 7.77
CA LEU A 56 12.09 -0.82 6.65
C LEU A 56 10.72 -0.24 6.29
N THR A 57 9.66 -1.05 6.31
CA THR A 57 8.31 -0.58 5.99
C THR A 57 7.86 0.49 6.97
N ASP A 58 8.01 0.26 8.27
CA ASP A 58 7.66 1.24 9.30
C ASP A 58 8.51 2.51 9.16
N TRP A 59 9.81 2.35 8.92
CA TRP A 59 10.72 3.46 8.65
C TRP A 59 10.27 4.30 7.43
N LEU A 60 9.86 3.65 6.34
CA LEU A 60 9.37 4.33 5.14
C LEU A 60 8.05 5.05 5.39
N TYR A 61 7.11 4.47 6.13
CA TYR A 61 5.85 5.14 6.48
C TYR A 61 6.06 6.32 7.43
N PHE A 62 7.07 6.25 8.30
CA PHE A 62 7.43 7.35 9.20
C PHE A 62 8.11 8.50 8.44
N GLN A 63 9.11 8.20 7.61
CA GLN A 63 9.90 9.22 6.89
C GLN A 63 9.16 9.80 5.68
N PHE A 64 8.40 8.97 4.97
CA PHE A 64 7.75 9.34 3.71
C PHE A 64 6.26 8.96 3.68
N PRO A 65 5.44 9.43 4.64
CA PRO A 65 4.05 8.96 4.82
C PRO A 65 3.18 9.17 3.59
N THR A 66 3.30 10.33 2.93
CA THR A 66 2.50 10.65 1.74
C THR A 66 2.93 9.82 0.53
N ALA A 67 4.24 9.68 0.31
CA ALA A 67 4.77 8.89 -0.81
C ALA A 67 4.43 7.40 -0.65
N MET A 68 4.56 6.87 0.57
CA MET A 68 4.18 5.49 0.88
C MET A 68 2.67 5.26 0.73
N THR A 69 1.84 6.24 1.10
CA THR A 69 0.39 6.15 0.87
C THR A 69 0.08 6.07 -0.62
N ALA A 70 0.65 6.98 -1.42
CA ALA A 70 0.44 6.98 -2.87
C ALA A 70 0.93 5.67 -3.50
N PHE A 71 2.12 5.19 -3.11
CA PHE A 71 2.66 3.92 -3.58
C PHE A 71 1.75 2.74 -3.23
N THR A 72 1.30 2.65 -1.98
CA THR A 72 0.44 1.56 -1.50
C THR A 72 -0.87 1.53 -2.28
N VAL A 73 -1.52 2.68 -2.42
CA VAL A 73 -2.78 2.84 -3.16
C VAL A 73 -2.59 2.47 -4.63
N ALA A 74 -1.53 2.95 -5.27
CA ALA A 74 -1.25 2.62 -6.67
C ALA A 74 -0.98 1.13 -6.85
N PHE A 75 -0.17 0.54 -5.97
CA PHE A 75 0.18 -0.87 -6.02
C PHE A 75 -1.03 -1.79 -5.80
N THR A 76 -1.84 -1.53 -4.77
CA THR A 76 -3.06 -2.33 -4.52
C THR A 76 -4.08 -2.17 -5.66
N THR A 77 -4.24 -0.95 -6.18
CA THR A 77 -5.09 -0.71 -7.36
C THR A 77 -4.62 -1.52 -8.56
N PHE A 78 -3.31 -1.51 -8.83
CA PHE A 78 -2.72 -2.29 -9.91
C PHE A 78 -2.95 -3.80 -9.73
N VAL A 79 -2.74 -4.34 -8.53
CA VAL A 79 -2.98 -5.77 -8.23
C VAL A 79 -4.44 -6.15 -8.50
N PHE A 80 -5.39 -5.33 -8.09
CA PHE A 80 -6.81 -5.57 -8.34
C PHE A 80 -7.15 -5.51 -9.83
N LEU A 81 -6.60 -4.56 -10.57
CA LEU A 81 -6.80 -4.45 -12.02
C LEU A 81 -6.20 -5.65 -12.78
N VAL A 82 -5.01 -6.10 -12.39
CA VAL A 82 -4.39 -7.32 -12.96
C VAL A 82 -5.22 -8.55 -12.63
N THR A 83 -5.73 -8.66 -11.40
CA THR A 83 -6.61 -9.76 -10.99
C THR A 83 -7.89 -9.78 -11.82
N ALA A 84 -8.52 -8.61 -11.99
CA ALA A 84 -9.70 -8.48 -12.84
C ALA A 84 -9.38 -8.86 -14.30
N TRP A 85 -8.23 -8.46 -14.84
CA TRP A 85 -7.80 -8.84 -16.18
C TRP A 85 -7.62 -10.36 -16.31
N LEU A 86 -6.97 -11.02 -15.34
CA LEU A 86 -6.78 -12.47 -15.33
C LEU A 86 -8.12 -13.21 -15.26
N VAL A 87 -9.06 -12.75 -14.43
CA VAL A 87 -10.40 -13.36 -14.31
C VAL A 87 -11.24 -13.22 -15.59
N ILE A 88 -11.02 -12.15 -16.36
CA ILE A 88 -11.79 -11.89 -17.59
C ILE A 88 -11.21 -12.63 -18.80
N ASN A 89 -9.89 -12.84 -18.83
CA ASN A 89 -9.18 -13.35 -20.02
C ASN A 89 -8.53 -14.74 -19.83
N GLY A 90 -8.47 -15.26 -18.61
CA GLY A 90 -8.09 -16.64 -18.30
C GLY A 90 -9.29 -17.56 -18.29
#